data_AF-A0A0B3S1U4-F1
#
_entry.id   AF-A0A0B3S1U4-F1
#
_cell.length_a   1.000
_cell.length_b   1.000
_cell.length_c   1.000
_cell.angle_alpha   90.00
_cell.angle_beta   90.00
_cell.angle_gamma   90.00
#
_symmetry.space_group_name_H-M   'P 1'
#
loop_
_entity.id
_entity.type
_entity.pdbx_description
1 polymer ?
#
loop_
_entity_poly.entity_id
_entity_poly.type
_entity_poly.pdbx_seq_one_letter_code
_entity_poly.pdbx_strand_id
1 'polypeptide(L)'
;MKSRNRFLGSVSGLLIAFSAAVVLTTASVSPDVAYAQGNGGGGGGGGAGGGGGTGGGGAGGGGAGPGDRGPDRDLGVIFRDITGGGGGNAPVVVTDEAERGTGRPATAGPASGGGGGGTAGGPPANTGPDKGDLFGDLWVILRDENGVPILTDDGFVQPLDAEGNLIALDEEGHPLDETLTVEVELGRLNVGRAPDKVLDTRAAEVIEVLSSATAITTDAAGRLVLTLDGVEKTIDSPLENLAIYVSLLTTGSIPGLTPDDLVGTEFDFLVDGTFTTADIEAAAAFLAAATDKTGAFTSDEIAYIDAFLGINTTTSGDVTYSVIDYSDFSYDRSDTYDGLTASVLVEQDDGSFVVETVDIYDTVFGGTDASDSGSLDAFTLAADDARAVIEFIHEYAVPESME
;
A
#
# COMPACT_ATOMS: atom_id res chain seq x y z
N MET A 1 -17.98 54.30 49.37
CA MET A 1 -18.03 55.12 48.14
C MET A 1 -16.82 54.78 47.27
N LYS A 2 -17.09 54.41 46.00
CA LYS A 2 -16.28 54.51 44.74
C LYS A 2 -14.74 54.62 44.85
N SER A 3 -13.89 54.02 43.99
CA SER A 3 -14.00 53.19 42.79
C SER A 3 -12.57 52.99 42.21
N ARG A 4 -12.28 51.82 41.59
CA ARG A 4 -11.58 51.55 40.28
C ARG A 4 -10.25 52.30 39.98
N ASN A 5 -9.20 51.78 39.33
CA ASN A 5 -9.02 50.67 38.38
C ASN A 5 -7.51 50.55 37.99
N ARG A 6 -7.03 49.31 37.72
CA ARG A 6 -6.03 48.83 36.72
C ARG A 6 -4.55 49.33 36.84
N PHE A 7 -3.49 48.58 36.49
CA PHE A 7 -3.20 47.75 35.30
C PHE A 7 -1.99 46.79 35.56
N LEU A 8 -1.86 45.77 34.68
CA LEU A 8 -0.91 44.64 34.49
C LEU A 8 0.57 44.83 34.91
N GLY A 9 1.42 43.83 35.20
CA GLY A 9 1.49 42.41 34.81
C GLY A 9 2.78 42.15 34.00
N SER A 10 3.78 41.44 34.57
CA SER A 10 4.89 40.78 33.85
C SER A 10 5.71 39.92 34.83
N VAL A 11 5.71 38.60 34.64
CA VAL A 11 6.73 37.68 35.17
C VAL A 11 7.15 36.81 34.00
N SER A 12 8.38 37.01 33.55
CA SER A 12 9.04 36.21 32.53
C SER A 12 9.44 34.85 33.12
N GLY A 13 8.91 33.77 32.56
CA GLY A 13 9.37 32.40 32.78
C GLY A 13 10.49 32.06 31.80
N LEU A 14 11.56 31.52 32.35
CA LEU A 14 12.79 31.11 31.68
C LEU A 14 12.57 29.71 31.07
N LEU A 15 12.53 29.60 29.74
CA LEU A 15 12.59 28.32 29.03
C LEU A 15 14.06 27.87 28.96
N ILE A 16 14.36 26.68 29.45
CA ILE A 16 15.68 26.04 29.33
C ILE A 16 15.60 25.10 28.14
N ALA A 17 16.29 25.45 27.06
CA ALA A 17 16.48 24.61 25.89
C ALA A 17 17.49 23.51 26.20
N PHE A 18 17.10 22.25 26.08
CA PHE A 18 18.03 21.12 26.03
C PHE A 18 18.16 20.68 24.57
N SER A 19 19.37 20.82 24.05
CA SER A 19 19.75 20.47 22.68
C SER A 19 20.46 19.12 22.73
N ALA A 20 19.78 18.07 22.28
CA ALA A 20 20.43 16.81 21.90
C ALA A 20 20.65 16.86 20.38
N ALA A 21 21.83 17.33 19.96
CA ALA A 21 22.22 17.31 18.56
C ALA A 21 22.66 15.90 18.17
N VAL A 22 21.76 15.13 17.55
CA VAL A 22 22.15 14.00 16.70
C VAL A 22 22.18 14.53 15.27
N VAL A 23 23.38 14.70 14.73
CA VAL A 23 23.60 15.09 13.33
C VAL A 23 23.45 13.82 12.49
N LEU A 24 22.27 13.63 11.90
CA LEU A 24 22.06 12.67 10.82
C LEU A 24 22.17 13.45 9.49
N THR A 25 23.32 13.36 8.84
CA THR A 25 23.50 13.94 7.50
C THR A 25 22.90 13.00 6.46
N THR A 26 21.65 13.20 6.09
CA THR A 26 21.10 12.67 4.84
C THR A 26 21.27 13.74 3.76
N ALA A 27 22.14 13.47 2.78
CA ALA A 27 22.25 14.30 1.60
C ALA A 27 21.08 13.94 0.69
N SER A 28 20.07 14.81 0.59
CA SER A 28 19.09 14.75 -0.48
C SER A 28 19.78 15.14 -1.79
N VAL A 29 19.96 14.15 -2.66
CA VAL A 29 20.40 14.37 -4.04
C VAL A 29 19.13 14.36 -4.89
N SER A 30 18.63 15.55 -5.22
CA SER A 30 17.59 15.72 -6.25
C SER A 30 18.29 16.02 -7.58
N PRO A 31 18.17 15.18 -8.63
CA PRO A 31 18.48 15.60 -9.97
C PRO A 31 17.21 16.13 -10.66
N ASP A 32 17.09 17.46 -10.77
CA ASP A 32 16.26 18.11 -11.77
C ASP A 32 16.72 17.68 -13.17
N VAL A 33 15.90 16.95 -13.92
CA VAL A 33 16.16 16.67 -15.34
C VAL A 33 14.98 17.06 -16.21
N ALA A 34 15.01 18.30 -16.70
CA ALA A 34 14.12 18.79 -17.74
C ALA A 34 14.51 18.21 -19.12
N TYR A 35 13.64 17.43 -19.77
CA TYR A 35 13.79 17.05 -21.18
C TYR A 35 12.84 17.83 -22.10
N ALA A 36 13.45 18.45 -23.11
CA ALA A 36 12.79 19.31 -24.09
C ALA A 36 12.21 18.54 -25.28
N GLN A 37 10.99 18.92 -25.66
CA GLN A 37 10.17 18.49 -26.79
C GLN A 37 10.82 18.80 -28.16
N GLY A 38 10.92 17.79 -29.03
CA GLY A 38 11.44 17.89 -30.41
C GLY A 38 10.52 17.24 -31.44
N ASN A 39 9.87 18.06 -32.26
CA ASN A 39 8.86 17.73 -33.27
C ASN A 39 9.49 17.29 -34.61
N GLY A 40 8.91 16.32 -35.32
CA GLY A 40 9.30 15.97 -36.70
C GLY A 40 8.33 15.02 -37.41
N GLY A 41 7.55 15.52 -38.36
CA GLY A 41 6.50 14.78 -39.07
C GLY A 41 6.79 14.34 -40.51
N GLY A 42 5.80 13.63 -41.08
CA GLY A 42 5.62 13.28 -42.50
C GLY A 42 5.77 11.78 -42.78
N GLY A 43 4.93 11.06 -43.53
CA GLY A 43 3.72 11.35 -44.30
C GLY A 43 3.53 10.28 -45.39
N GLY A 44 2.30 9.76 -45.55
CA GLY A 44 1.74 9.32 -46.84
C GLY A 44 1.74 7.83 -47.22
N GLY A 45 0.57 7.35 -47.69
CA GLY A 45 0.48 6.46 -48.86
C GLY A 45 -0.44 5.23 -48.74
N GLY A 46 -1.66 5.32 -49.29
CA GLY A 46 -2.69 4.27 -49.24
C GLY A 46 -2.51 3.04 -50.14
N GLY A 47 -3.48 2.11 -50.07
CA GLY A 47 -3.62 0.97 -50.98
C GLY A 47 -4.78 0.05 -50.58
N ALA A 48 -5.69 -0.23 -51.52
CA ALA A 48 -7.04 -0.74 -51.29
C ALA A 48 -7.26 -2.21 -51.72
N GLY A 49 -8.38 -2.79 -51.26
CA GLY A 49 -9.13 -3.89 -51.90
C GLY A 49 -9.00 -5.25 -51.20
N GLY A 50 -10.03 -6.09 -51.02
CA GLY A 50 -11.44 -6.04 -51.42
C GLY A 50 -12.05 -7.46 -51.37
N GLY A 51 -13.36 -7.56 -51.11
CA GLY A 51 -14.23 -8.74 -51.34
C GLY A 51 -14.31 -9.76 -50.19
N GLY A 52 -15.46 -10.33 -49.80
CA GLY A 52 -16.83 -10.24 -50.28
C GLY A 52 -17.64 -11.48 -49.85
N GLY A 53 -18.86 -11.28 -49.35
CA GLY A 53 -20.00 -12.22 -49.31
C GLY A 53 -20.04 -13.25 -48.17
N THR A 54 -21.18 -13.80 -47.73
CA THR A 54 -22.63 -13.52 -47.89
C THR A 54 -23.39 -14.58 -47.05
N GLY A 55 -24.46 -14.17 -46.34
CA GLY A 55 -25.63 -15.01 -45.95
C GLY A 55 -25.43 -16.01 -44.80
N GLY A 56 -26.38 -16.27 -43.89
CA GLY A 56 -27.77 -15.84 -43.76
C GLY A 56 -28.58 -16.90 -42.97
N GLY A 57 -29.47 -16.46 -42.09
CA GLY A 57 -30.55 -17.24 -41.43
C GLY A 57 -30.14 -17.95 -40.13
N GLY A 58 -30.77 -17.77 -38.95
CA GLY A 58 -32.06 -17.20 -38.58
C GLY A 58 -33.04 -18.31 -38.18
N ALA A 59 -33.39 -18.42 -36.88
CA ALA A 59 -34.76 -18.69 -36.38
C ALA A 59 -34.82 -19.03 -34.87
N GLY A 60 -35.71 -18.31 -34.17
CA GLY A 60 -36.52 -18.79 -33.03
C GLY A 60 -35.92 -18.58 -31.63
N GLY A 61 -36.56 -17.94 -30.66
CA GLY A 61 -37.91 -17.38 -30.55
C GLY A 61 -38.41 -17.46 -29.09
N GLY A 62 -38.93 -16.34 -28.56
CA GLY A 62 -39.71 -16.22 -27.32
C GLY A 62 -38.89 -16.27 -26.02
N GLY A 63 -39.10 -15.44 -25.00
CA GLY A 63 -40.18 -14.51 -24.67
C GLY A 63 -40.44 -14.60 -23.15
N ALA A 64 -40.54 -13.44 -22.50
CA ALA A 64 -40.98 -13.15 -21.13
C ALA A 64 -39.95 -13.23 -19.97
N GLY A 65 -39.63 -12.06 -19.40
CA GLY A 65 -39.21 -11.91 -17.99
C GLY A 65 -40.42 -11.96 -17.05
N PRO A 66 -40.39 -11.39 -15.82
CA PRO A 66 -39.29 -10.75 -15.09
C PRO A 66 -39.06 -11.41 -13.71
N GLY A 67 -37.97 -11.05 -13.02
CA GLY A 67 -37.71 -11.56 -11.66
C GLY A 67 -36.43 -11.05 -11.04
N ASP A 68 -36.44 -9.75 -10.76
CA ASP A 68 -35.47 -9.02 -9.94
C ASP A 68 -35.27 -9.68 -8.56
N ARG A 69 -34.08 -10.23 -8.31
CA ARG A 69 -33.39 -10.33 -7.00
C ARG A 69 -31.89 -10.45 -7.27
N GLY A 70 -31.15 -9.41 -6.93
CA GLY A 70 -29.69 -9.34 -7.10
C GLY A 70 -28.97 -10.46 -6.34
N PRO A 71 -27.79 -10.90 -6.83
CA PRO A 71 -26.93 -11.78 -6.06
C PRO A 71 -25.79 -10.98 -5.41
N ASP A 72 -25.59 -11.27 -4.13
CA ASP A 72 -24.40 -10.96 -3.36
C ASP A 72 -23.15 -11.30 -4.17
N ARG A 73 -22.29 -10.29 -4.41
CA ARG A 73 -21.06 -10.44 -5.15
C ARG A 73 -19.96 -10.91 -4.20
N ASP A 74 -19.77 -12.22 -4.23
CA ASP A 74 -18.57 -12.93 -3.79
C ASP A 74 -17.33 -12.31 -4.46
N LEU A 75 -16.34 -11.86 -3.69
CA LEU A 75 -15.12 -11.18 -4.17
C LEU A 75 -14.17 -12.14 -4.93
N GLY A 76 -14.56 -13.40 -5.15
CA GLY A 76 -13.80 -14.41 -5.88
C GLY A 76 -13.94 -14.43 -7.40
N VAL A 77 -14.48 -13.39 -8.06
CA VAL A 77 -14.74 -13.41 -9.53
C VAL A 77 -14.00 -12.34 -10.35
N ILE A 78 -12.97 -11.70 -9.78
CA ILE A 78 -12.17 -10.66 -10.50
C ILE A 78 -10.77 -11.16 -10.90
N PHE A 79 -10.44 -12.45 -10.70
CA PHE A 79 -9.13 -12.98 -11.10
C PHE A 79 -9.26 -14.12 -12.10
N ARG A 80 -9.19 -13.76 -13.39
CA ARG A 80 -8.80 -14.69 -14.45
C ARG A 80 -8.01 -13.96 -15.53
N ASP A 81 -6.71 -14.26 -15.51
CA ASP A 81 -5.75 -14.39 -16.63
C ASP A 81 -4.62 -13.35 -16.73
N ILE A 82 -3.44 -13.83 -17.16
CA ILE A 82 -2.08 -13.21 -17.27
C ILE A 82 -1.19 -13.41 -16.02
N THR A 83 -0.81 -14.63 -15.66
CA THR A 83 0.36 -15.31 -16.24
C THR A 83 0.05 -15.95 -17.60
N GLY A 84 0.68 -15.47 -18.68
CA GLY A 84 0.25 -15.73 -20.05
C GLY A 84 0.23 -17.20 -20.51
N GLY A 85 -0.71 -17.54 -21.40
CA GLY A 85 -0.68 -18.81 -22.15
C GLY A 85 -1.94 -19.30 -22.87
N GLY A 86 -2.63 -18.44 -23.64
CA GLY A 86 -3.56 -18.68 -24.75
C GLY A 86 -4.31 -20.03 -24.95
N GLY A 87 -5.62 -19.94 -25.19
CA GLY A 87 -6.30 -20.84 -26.14
C GLY A 87 -7.81 -21.06 -25.97
N GLY A 88 -8.62 -20.42 -26.81
CA GLY A 88 -9.70 -21.09 -27.56
C GLY A 88 -11.05 -21.38 -26.87
N ASN A 89 -12.11 -20.83 -27.47
CA ASN A 89 -13.53 -21.12 -27.23
C ASN A 89 -13.93 -22.62 -27.22
N ALA A 90 -14.83 -23.00 -26.30
CA ALA A 90 -16.16 -23.63 -26.53
C ALA A 90 -16.56 -24.61 -25.38
N PRO A 91 -17.88 -24.81 -25.14
CA PRO A 91 -18.42 -25.21 -23.84
C PRO A 91 -18.49 -26.73 -23.66
N VAL A 92 -18.28 -27.21 -22.44
CA VAL A 92 -18.53 -28.61 -22.08
C VAL A 92 -19.63 -28.69 -21.03
N VAL A 93 -20.75 -29.22 -21.51
CA VAL A 93 -21.88 -29.76 -20.77
C VAL A 93 -21.39 -30.82 -19.78
N VAL A 94 -21.79 -30.74 -18.51
CA VAL A 94 -22.06 -31.94 -17.72
C VAL A 94 -23.31 -31.70 -16.88
N THR A 95 -24.19 -32.69 -16.97
CA THR A 95 -25.54 -32.85 -16.44
C THR A 95 -25.60 -32.93 -14.92
N ASP A 96 -26.72 -32.45 -14.37
CA ASP A 96 -27.25 -32.80 -13.05
C ASP A 96 -27.22 -34.31 -12.80
N GLU A 97 -27.08 -34.70 -11.53
CA GLU A 97 -28.18 -35.33 -10.78
C GLU A 97 -27.73 -35.68 -9.34
N ALA A 98 -28.58 -35.25 -8.40
CA ALA A 98 -29.02 -35.98 -7.20
C ALA A 98 -27.99 -36.23 -6.07
N GLU A 99 -28.32 -36.14 -4.80
CA GLU A 99 -29.52 -35.72 -4.06
C GLU A 99 -29.09 -35.64 -2.58
N ARG A 100 -29.76 -34.74 -1.84
CA ARG A 100 -30.25 -34.93 -0.46
C ARG A 100 -29.30 -35.47 0.62
N GLY A 101 -29.13 -34.62 1.63
CA GLY A 101 -29.88 -34.87 2.86
C GLY A 101 -29.07 -35.28 4.09
N THR A 102 -29.07 -34.36 5.06
CA THR A 102 -29.27 -34.60 6.51
C THR A 102 -28.35 -35.61 7.21
N GLY A 103 -27.56 -35.12 8.17
CA GLY A 103 -27.12 -36.00 9.26
C GLY A 103 -25.88 -35.53 10.03
N ARG A 104 -26.06 -34.59 10.95
CA ARG A 104 -25.19 -34.49 12.13
C ARG A 104 -25.41 -35.74 12.99
N PRO A 105 -24.36 -36.43 13.46
CA PRO A 105 -24.19 -36.51 14.91
C PRO A 105 -22.73 -36.40 15.38
N ALA A 106 -22.62 -36.02 16.66
CA ALA A 106 -21.39 -35.95 17.43
C ALA A 106 -21.09 -37.27 18.14
N THR A 107 -19.83 -37.70 18.18
CA THR A 107 -19.27 -38.57 19.23
C THR A 107 -17.76 -38.39 19.34
N ALA A 108 -17.28 -38.29 20.58
CA ALA A 108 -15.91 -37.97 20.97
C ALA A 108 -15.03 -39.21 21.23
N GLY A 109 -13.73 -39.09 20.88
CA GLY A 109 -12.54 -39.72 21.50
C GLY A 109 -12.04 -41.07 20.93
N PRO A 110 -10.79 -41.51 21.23
CA PRO A 110 -9.54 -40.76 21.50
C PRO A 110 -8.35 -41.21 20.60
N ALA A 111 -7.20 -40.56 20.79
CA ALA A 111 -5.94 -40.79 20.09
C ALA A 111 -5.43 -42.26 20.10
N SER A 112 -4.87 -42.69 18.97
CA SER A 112 -3.92 -43.82 18.88
C SER A 112 -2.77 -43.44 17.95
N GLY A 113 -1.56 -43.39 18.51
CA GLY A 113 -0.32 -43.21 17.75
C GLY A 113 0.01 -44.42 16.88
N GLY A 114 0.83 -44.18 15.86
CA GLY A 114 1.40 -45.22 15.01
C GLY A 114 2.32 -44.58 13.97
N GLY A 115 3.61 -44.50 14.30
CA GLY A 115 4.64 -44.10 13.35
C GLY A 115 4.77 -45.11 12.19
N GLY A 116 5.09 -44.58 11.02
CA GLY A 116 5.44 -45.36 9.83
C GLY A 116 6.09 -44.44 8.82
N GLY A 117 7.42 -44.54 8.70
CA GLY A 117 8.20 -43.76 7.75
C GLY A 117 8.07 -44.25 6.31
N GLY A 118 8.48 -43.37 5.40
CA GLY A 118 8.89 -43.71 4.04
C GLY A 118 7.79 -43.59 3.00
N THR A 119 7.70 -42.43 2.35
CA THR A 119 8.15 -42.21 0.96
C THR A 119 7.92 -40.74 0.64
N ALA A 120 8.97 -40.05 0.20
CA ALA A 120 8.91 -38.70 -0.32
C ALA A 120 7.99 -38.68 -1.55
N GLY A 121 6.72 -38.31 -1.34
CA GLY A 121 5.87 -37.84 -2.40
C GLY A 121 6.30 -36.42 -2.72
N GLY A 122 6.89 -36.22 -3.90
CA GLY A 122 7.07 -34.88 -4.44
C GLY A 122 5.72 -34.14 -4.47
N PRO A 123 5.73 -32.79 -4.44
CA PRO A 123 4.51 -32.01 -4.45
C PRO A 123 3.57 -32.46 -5.58
N PRO A 124 2.25 -32.51 -5.37
CA PRO A 124 1.30 -32.83 -6.41
C PRO A 124 1.50 -31.89 -7.61
N ALA A 125 1.32 -32.40 -8.82
CA ALA A 125 1.60 -31.73 -10.11
C ALA A 125 0.68 -30.53 -10.45
N ASN A 126 0.15 -29.84 -9.43
CA ASN A 126 -0.65 -28.63 -9.52
C ASN A 126 -0.18 -27.58 -8.51
N THR A 127 1.11 -27.53 -8.18
CA THR A 127 1.68 -26.28 -7.67
C THR A 127 1.68 -25.33 -8.86
N GLY A 128 0.85 -24.28 -8.81
CA GLY A 128 0.98 -23.16 -9.72
C GLY A 128 2.43 -22.65 -9.71
N PRO A 129 2.88 -21.93 -10.75
CA PRO A 129 4.27 -21.49 -10.81
C PRO A 129 4.62 -20.84 -9.48
N ASP A 130 5.68 -21.33 -8.84
CA ASP A 130 6.20 -20.73 -7.63
C ASP A 130 6.49 -19.27 -7.99
N LYS A 131 5.66 -18.34 -7.48
CA LYS A 131 5.79 -16.89 -7.71
C LYS A 131 7.16 -16.35 -7.26
N GLY A 132 8.01 -17.18 -6.67
CA GLY A 132 9.37 -16.85 -6.21
C GLY A 132 10.44 -16.82 -7.30
N ASP A 133 10.25 -17.51 -8.44
CA ASP A 133 11.24 -17.55 -9.53
C ASP A 133 10.97 -16.50 -10.63
N LEU A 134 9.87 -15.75 -10.51
CA LEU A 134 9.35 -14.88 -11.59
C LEU A 134 9.89 -13.44 -11.58
N PHE A 135 10.69 -13.09 -10.57
CA PHE A 135 11.16 -11.72 -10.37
C PHE A 135 12.67 -11.73 -10.28
N GLY A 136 13.34 -11.22 -11.32
CA GLY A 136 14.78 -10.96 -11.32
C GLY A 136 15.19 -9.98 -10.22
N ASP A 137 16.49 -9.75 -10.09
CA ASP A 137 17.04 -8.82 -9.11
C ASP A 137 16.35 -7.45 -9.24
N LEU A 138 15.83 -6.92 -8.14
CA LEU A 138 15.17 -5.61 -8.14
C LEU A 138 16.25 -4.55 -8.11
N TRP A 139 16.24 -3.65 -9.10
CA TRP A 139 17.18 -2.55 -9.18
C TRP A 139 16.45 -1.22 -9.18
N VAL A 140 17.14 -0.17 -8.75
CA VAL A 140 16.71 1.21 -9.00
C VAL A 140 16.67 1.41 -10.52
N ILE A 141 15.54 1.87 -11.03
CA ILE A 141 15.33 2.08 -12.48
C ILE A 141 14.83 3.50 -12.78
N LEU A 142 15.02 3.94 -14.02
CA LEU A 142 14.50 5.21 -14.50
C LEU A 142 12.97 5.18 -14.55
N ARG A 143 12.34 6.10 -13.82
CA ARG A 143 10.89 6.29 -13.74
C ARG A 143 10.50 7.73 -14.04
N ASP A 144 9.23 7.94 -14.37
CA ASP A 144 8.63 9.27 -14.36
C ASP A 144 8.17 9.70 -12.96
N GLU A 145 7.60 10.90 -12.85
CA GLU A 145 7.14 11.48 -11.58
C GLU A 145 6.09 10.61 -10.88
N ASN A 146 5.35 9.74 -11.58
CA ASN A 146 4.35 8.85 -11.00
C ASN A 146 4.91 7.45 -10.67
N GLY A 147 6.22 7.23 -10.83
CA GLY A 147 6.84 5.93 -10.62
C GLY A 147 6.69 4.95 -11.79
N VAL A 148 6.16 5.40 -12.93
CA VAL A 148 6.03 4.57 -14.14
C VAL A 148 7.41 4.40 -14.78
N PRO A 149 7.87 3.16 -15.07
CA PRO A 149 9.17 2.94 -15.68
C PRO A 149 9.24 3.55 -17.08
N ILE A 150 10.31 4.30 -17.34
CA ILE A 150 10.61 4.81 -18.68
C ILE A 150 11.37 3.72 -19.43
N LEU A 151 10.69 3.08 -20.38
CA LEU A 151 11.28 1.99 -21.17
C LEU A 151 12.13 2.52 -22.32
N THR A 152 13.12 1.73 -22.76
CA THR A 152 13.83 1.97 -24.01
C THR A 152 12.89 1.81 -25.23
N ASP A 153 13.35 2.23 -26.41
CA ASP A 153 12.61 2.00 -27.67
C ASP A 153 12.33 0.50 -27.93
N ASP A 154 13.21 -0.38 -27.42
CA ASP A 154 13.08 -1.83 -27.52
C ASP A 154 12.22 -2.43 -26.38
N GLY A 155 11.73 -1.61 -25.44
CA GLY A 155 10.80 -2.01 -24.39
C GLY A 155 11.45 -2.50 -23.09
N PHE A 156 12.74 -2.24 -22.88
CA PHE A 156 13.45 -2.67 -21.66
C PHE A 156 13.41 -1.61 -20.57
N VAL A 157 13.35 -2.06 -19.31
CA VAL A 157 13.58 -1.19 -18.15
C VAL A 157 15.03 -0.70 -18.13
N GLN A 158 15.26 0.49 -17.56
CA GLN A 158 16.57 1.14 -17.59
C GLN A 158 17.14 1.31 -16.17
N PRO A 159 18.05 0.44 -15.70
CA PRO A 159 18.67 0.55 -14.38
C PRO A 159 19.56 1.77 -14.22
N LEU A 160 19.62 2.28 -13.00
CA LEU A 160 20.46 3.41 -12.60
C LEU A 160 21.59 2.96 -11.68
N ASP A 161 22.73 3.64 -11.80
CA ASP A 161 23.84 3.50 -10.85
C ASP A 161 23.60 4.32 -9.56
N ALA A 162 24.52 4.19 -8.60
CA ALA A 162 24.45 4.90 -7.31
C ALA A 162 24.46 6.43 -7.43
N GLU A 163 24.88 6.97 -8.57
CA GLU A 163 24.87 8.40 -8.87
C GLU A 163 23.66 8.83 -9.73
N GLY A 164 22.75 7.91 -10.04
CA GLY A 164 21.54 8.17 -10.83
C GLY A 164 21.78 8.21 -12.35
N ASN A 165 22.91 7.69 -12.85
CA ASN A 165 23.17 7.60 -14.28
C ASN A 165 22.67 6.27 -14.86
N LEU A 166 22.25 6.31 -16.13
CA LEU A 166 21.83 5.11 -16.86
C LEU A 166 22.97 4.12 -17.04
N ILE A 167 22.73 2.87 -16.69
CA ILE A 167 23.63 1.75 -16.97
C ILE A 167 23.33 1.24 -18.38
N ALA A 168 24.37 1.08 -19.19
CA ALA A 168 24.21 0.60 -20.56
C ALA A 168 23.73 -0.87 -20.58
N LEU A 169 22.82 -1.19 -21.49
CA LEU A 169 22.23 -2.53 -21.66
C LEU A 169 22.81 -3.28 -22.88
N ASP A 170 22.75 -4.61 -22.85
CA ASP A 170 23.02 -5.48 -24.01
C ASP A 170 21.78 -5.62 -24.93
N GLU A 171 21.90 -6.46 -25.97
CA GLU A 171 20.81 -6.69 -26.94
C GLU A 171 19.60 -7.41 -26.33
N GLU A 172 19.78 -8.05 -25.17
CA GLU A 172 18.76 -8.77 -24.42
C GLU A 172 18.17 -7.94 -23.26
N GLY A 173 18.62 -6.69 -23.07
CA GLY A 173 18.12 -5.79 -22.04
C GLY A 173 18.77 -5.96 -20.67
N HIS A 174 19.88 -6.69 -20.55
CA HIS A 174 20.63 -6.82 -19.29
C HIS A 174 21.70 -5.75 -19.15
N PRO A 175 22.00 -5.27 -17.93
CA PRO A 175 23.12 -4.37 -17.69
C PRO A 175 24.46 -4.96 -18.16
N LEU A 176 25.22 -4.17 -18.92
CA LEU A 176 26.58 -4.55 -19.33
C LEU A 176 27.55 -4.68 -18.15
N ASP A 177 27.30 -3.93 -17.07
CA ASP A 177 28.01 -4.02 -15.81
C ASP A 177 27.01 -4.06 -14.66
N GLU A 178 26.63 -5.26 -14.25
CA GLU A 178 25.74 -5.51 -13.11
C GLU A 178 26.33 -5.02 -11.77
N THR A 179 27.64 -4.77 -11.66
CA THR A 179 28.23 -4.30 -10.40
C THR A 179 27.92 -2.83 -10.09
N LEU A 180 27.36 -2.11 -11.07
CA LEU A 180 26.92 -0.74 -10.93
C LEU A 180 25.46 -0.62 -10.49
N THR A 181 24.67 -1.69 -10.57
CA THR A 181 23.26 -1.62 -10.21
C THR A 181 23.09 -1.43 -8.71
N VAL A 182 22.04 -0.71 -8.33
CA VAL A 182 21.64 -0.54 -6.94
C VAL A 182 20.44 -1.43 -6.67
N GLU A 183 20.58 -2.38 -5.76
CA GLU A 183 19.49 -3.28 -5.38
C GLU A 183 18.41 -2.55 -4.56
N VAL A 184 17.16 -2.94 -4.80
CA VAL A 184 16.01 -2.48 -4.03
C VAL A 184 15.62 -3.55 -3.01
N GLU A 185 15.75 -3.19 -1.72
CA GLU A 185 15.43 -4.09 -0.61
C GLU A 185 14.02 -3.82 -0.08
N LEU A 186 13.10 -4.76 -0.30
CA LEU A 186 11.71 -4.62 0.17
C LEU A 186 11.51 -4.92 1.67
N GLY A 187 12.48 -5.47 2.38
CA GLY A 187 12.33 -5.78 3.80
C GLY A 187 11.08 -6.62 4.12
N ARG A 188 10.24 -6.16 5.05
CA ARG A 188 8.90 -6.70 5.37
C ARG A 188 7.91 -6.68 4.20
N LEU A 189 8.03 -5.74 3.27
CA LEU A 189 7.15 -5.62 2.11
C LEU A 189 7.33 -6.77 1.11
N ASN A 190 8.39 -7.59 1.25
CA ASN A 190 8.49 -8.86 0.52
C ASN A 190 7.26 -9.77 0.68
N VAL A 191 6.45 -9.56 1.73
CA VAL A 191 5.15 -10.24 1.89
C VAL A 191 4.19 -9.99 0.72
N GLY A 192 4.33 -8.92 -0.06
CA GLY A 192 3.52 -8.69 -1.27
C GLY A 192 3.72 -9.75 -2.36
N ARG A 193 4.79 -10.56 -2.27
CA ARG A 193 5.02 -11.72 -3.13
C ARG A 193 4.35 -13.00 -2.61
N ALA A 194 3.78 -12.96 -1.41
CA ALA A 194 3.09 -14.08 -0.83
C ALA A 194 1.76 -14.36 -1.56
N PRO A 195 1.19 -15.57 -1.43
CA PRO A 195 -0.13 -15.85 -1.98
C PRO A 195 -1.20 -14.91 -1.41
N ASP A 196 -2.12 -14.47 -2.27
CA ASP A 196 -3.12 -13.42 -2.00
C ASP A 196 -3.93 -13.68 -0.72
N LYS A 197 -4.22 -14.97 -0.41
CA LYS A 197 -4.89 -15.41 0.82
C LYS A 197 -4.27 -14.87 2.12
N VAL A 198 -2.98 -14.54 2.10
CA VAL A 198 -2.26 -13.99 3.27
C VAL A 198 -2.84 -12.62 3.60
N LEU A 199 -2.99 -11.74 2.60
CA LEU A 199 -3.57 -10.42 2.78
C LEU A 199 -5.09 -10.48 2.93
N ASP A 200 -5.79 -11.37 2.22
CA ASP A 200 -7.25 -11.54 2.36
C ASP A 200 -7.65 -11.84 3.81
N THR A 201 -6.87 -12.67 4.50
CA THR A 201 -7.13 -13.00 5.92
C THR A 201 -6.99 -11.75 6.80
N ARG A 202 -6.04 -10.86 6.49
CA ARG A 202 -5.76 -9.65 7.26
C ARG A 202 -6.80 -8.57 6.97
N ALA A 203 -7.24 -8.46 5.72
CA ALA A 203 -8.38 -7.63 5.34
C ALA A 203 -9.65 -8.04 6.11
N ALA A 204 -9.92 -9.34 6.22
CA ALA A 204 -11.07 -9.83 7.00
C ALA A 204 -10.98 -9.46 8.49
N GLU A 205 -9.79 -9.54 9.09
CA GLU A 205 -9.55 -9.11 10.47
C GLU A 205 -9.76 -7.60 10.64
N VAL A 206 -9.29 -6.78 9.67
CA VAL A 206 -9.52 -5.32 9.64
C VAL A 206 -11.01 -4.99 9.60
N ILE A 207 -11.79 -5.67 8.75
CA ILE A 207 -13.24 -5.50 8.66
C ILE A 207 -13.89 -5.81 10.01
N GLU A 208 -13.53 -6.93 10.65
CA GLU A 208 -14.09 -7.33 11.94
C GLU A 208 -13.82 -6.30 13.06
N VAL A 209 -12.59 -5.78 13.15
CA VAL A 209 -12.26 -4.79 14.19
C VAL A 209 -12.89 -3.43 13.91
N LEU A 210 -12.99 -3.00 12.65
CA LEU A 210 -13.64 -1.73 12.29
C LEU A 210 -15.14 -1.78 12.57
N SER A 211 -15.83 -2.86 12.18
CA SER A 211 -17.27 -3.03 12.43
C SER A 211 -17.64 -3.15 13.92
N SER A 212 -16.68 -3.49 14.78
CA SER A 212 -16.90 -3.63 16.22
C SER A 212 -16.42 -2.42 17.03
N ALA A 213 -15.73 -1.48 16.40
CA ALA A 213 -15.25 -0.27 17.05
C ALA A 213 -16.42 0.60 17.51
N THR A 214 -16.27 1.22 18.68
CA THR A 214 -17.22 2.20 19.23
C THR A 214 -16.77 3.64 19.02
N ALA A 215 -15.51 3.82 18.63
CA ALA A 215 -14.92 5.06 18.15
C ALA A 215 -13.72 4.72 17.28
N ILE A 216 -13.44 5.58 16.30
CA ILE A 216 -12.30 5.50 15.41
C ILE A 216 -11.62 6.87 15.49
N THR A 217 -10.31 6.88 15.69
CA THR A 217 -9.43 8.06 15.62
C THR A 217 -8.13 7.67 14.92
N THR A 218 -7.19 8.59 14.84
CA THR A 218 -5.82 8.32 14.38
C THR A 218 -4.80 8.61 15.48
N ASP A 219 -3.66 7.92 15.43
CA ASP A 219 -2.48 8.31 16.18
C ASP A 219 -1.72 9.44 15.46
N ALA A 220 -0.63 9.90 16.07
CA ALA A 220 0.17 10.98 15.50
C ALA A 220 0.82 10.65 14.14
N ALA A 221 0.89 9.37 13.76
CA ALA A 221 1.40 8.96 12.46
C ALA A 221 0.29 8.68 11.43
N GLY A 222 -0.98 8.87 11.79
CA GLY A 222 -2.12 8.61 10.91
C GLY A 222 -2.63 7.16 10.94
N ARG A 223 -2.12 6.30 11.83
CA ARG A 223 -2.65 4.92 11.95
C ARG A 223 -3.98 4.92 12.68
N LEU A 224 -4.88 4.02 12.30
CA LEU A 224 -6.19 3.91 12.94
C LEU A 224 -6.06 3.42 14.39
N VAL A 225 -6.69 4.15 15.29
CA VAL A 225 -6.88 3.81 16.71
C VAL A 225 -8.37 3.56 16.94
N LEU A 226 -8.68 2.36 17.41
CA LEU A 226 -10.05 1.88 17.58
C LEU A 226 -10.36 1.73 19.06
N THR A 227 -11.53 2.18 19.50
CA THR A 227 -12.03 1.86 20.85
C THR A 227 -12.91 0.61 20.81
N LEU A 228 -12.39 -0.50 21.31
CA LEU A 228 -13.06 -1.81 21.40
C LEU A 228 -13.39 -2.10 22.87
N ASP A 229 -14.66 -2.31 23.19
CA ASP A 229 -15.11 -2.58 24.57
C ASP A 229 -14.60 -1.56 25.62
N GLY A 230 -14.40 -0.31 25.21
CA GLY A 230 -13.88 0.76 26.06
C GLY A 230 -12.36 0.78 26.24
N VAL A 231 -11.62 -0.01 25.48
CA VAL A 231 -10.14 -0.03 25.43
C VAL A 231 -9.68 0.46 24.07
N GLU A 232 -8.71 1.37 24.05
CA GLU A 232 -8.09 1.85 22.81
C GLU A 232 -7.07 0.81 22.30
N LYS A 233 -7.14 0.52 21.00
CA LYS A 233 -6.24 -0.39 20.30
C LYS A 233 -5.86 0.22 18.96
N THR A 234 -4.57 0.42 18.76
CA THR A 234 -4.04 0.84 17.46
C THR A 234 -3.95 -0.37 16.52
N ILE A 235 -4.27 -0.19 15.24
CA ILE A 235 -3.97 -1.19 14.20
C ILE A 235 -2.45 -1.14 13.97
N ASP A 236 -1.72 -1.98 14.70
CA ASP A 236 -0.25 -2.02 14.72
C ASP A 236 0.34 -3.18 13.89
N SER A 237 -0.50 -4.06 13.36
CA SER A 237 -0.08 -5.15 12.50
C SER A 237 0.33 -4.64 11.11
N PRO A 238 1.54 -4.98 10.63
CA PRO A 238 2.01 -4.55 9.31
C PRO A 238 1.10 -5.01 8.19
N LEU A 239 0.57 -6.23 8.29
CA LEU A 239 -0.25 -6.80 7.23
C LEU A 239 -1.69 -6.28 7.25
N GLU A 240 -2.20 -5.86 8.41
CA GLU A 240 -3.49 -5.19 8.49
C GLU A 240 -3.39 -3.82 7.82
N ASN A 241 -2.34 -3.05 8.13
CA ASN A 241 -2.06 -1.77 7.48
C ASN A 241 -1.82 -1.94 5.97
N LEU A 242 -1.04 -2.95 5.55
CA LEU A 242 -0.83 -3.23 4.13
C LEU A 242 -2.13 -3.61 3.40
N ALA A 243 -3.04 -4.32 4.07
CA ALA A 243 -4.35 -4.65 3.49
C ALA A 243 -5.23 -3.40 3.29
N ILE A 244 -5.19 -2.44 4.23
CA ILE A 244 -5.88 -1.15 4.09
C ILE A 244 -5.26 -0.36 2.93
N TYR A 245 -3.92 -0.26 2.89
CA TYR A 245 -3.18 0.39 1.80
C TYR A 245 -3.59 -0.12 0.42
N VAL A 246 -3.58 -1.44 0.22
CA VAL A 246 -4.00 -2.08 -1.04
C VAL A 246 -5.44 -1.72 -1.39
N SER A 247 -6.35 -1.77 -0.40
CA SER A 247 -7.78 -1.53 -0.61
C SER A 247 -8.05 -0.08 -1.03
N LEU A 248 -7.44 0.89 -0.36
CA LEU A 248 -7.61 2.31 -0.69
C LEU A 248 -7.06 2.63 -2.07
N LEU A 249 -5.83 2.20 -2.38
CA LEU A 249 -5.24 2.50 -3.67
C LEU A 249 -5.86 1.73 -4.84
N THR A 250 -6.48 0.57 -4.60
CA THR A 250 -7.12 -0.23 -5.67
C THR A 250 -8.59 0.13 -5.87
N THR A 251 -9.33 0.38 -4.78
CA THR A 251 -10.79 0.53 -4.82
C THR A 251 -11.32 1.84 -4.24
N GLY A 252 -10.49 2.69 -3.63
CA GLY A 252 -10.95 3.90 -2.92
C GLY A 252 -11.91 3.58 -1.78
N SER A 253 -11.76 2.40 -1.18
CA SER A 253 -12.58 1.90 -0.06
C SER A 253 -12.05 0.55 0.41
N ILE A 254 -12.53 0.05 1.53
CA ILE A 254 -12.30 -1.30 2.06
C ILE A 254 -13.48 -2.19 1.63
N PRO A 255 -13.30 -3.12 0.67
CA PRO A 255 -14.38 -3.99 0.23
C PRO A 255 -14.92 -4.83 1.39
N GLY A 256 -16.24 -4.78 1.58
CA GLY A 256 -16.94 -5.54 2.62
C GLY A 256 -17.30 -4.73 3.87
N LEU A 257 -16.82 -3.48 3.99
CA LEU A 257 -17.37 -2.50 4.93
C LEU A 257 -18.43 -1.64 4.25
N THR A 258 -19.40 -1.20 5.05
CA THR A 258 -20.43 -0.23 4.66
C THR A 258 -20.41 0.96 5.63
N PRO A 259 -21.01 2.11 5.27
CA PRO A 259 -21.11 3.25 6.18
C PRO A 259 -21.79 2.92 7.52
N ASP A 260 -22.69 1.95 7.57
CA ASP A 260 -23.35 1.51 8.81
C ASP A 260 -22.41 0.73 9.75
N ASP A 261 -21.28 0.24 9.23
CA ASP A 261 -20.25 -0.47 9.99
C ASP A 261 -19.24 0.48 10.65
N LEU A 262 -19.18 1.75 10.21
CA LEU A 262 -18.25 2.74 10.77
C LEU A 262 -18.95 3.65 11.78
N VAL A 263 -18.19 4.07 12.79
CA VAL A 263 -18.67 5.04 13.77
C VAL A 263 -18.33 6.45 13.30
N GLY A 264 -19.36 7.29 13.17
CA GLY A 264 -19.20 8.68 12.72
C GLY A 264 -19.17 8.79 11.20
N THR A 265 -18.64 9.90 10.69
CA THR A 265 -18.53 10.17 9.24
C THR A 265 -17.12 10.63 8.84
N GLU A 266 -16.19 10.70 9.80
CA GLU A 266 -14.82 11.19 9.56
C GLU A 266 -14.02 10.21 8.69
N PHE A 267 -14.32 8.92 8.81
CA PHE A 267 -13.64 7.84 8.09
C PHE A 267 -14.50 7.27 6.94
N ASP A 268 -15.47 8.03 6.43
CA ASP A 268 -16.36 7.60 5.33
C ASP A 268 -15.58 7.29 4.03
N PHE A 269 -14.39 7.88 3.86
CA PHE A 269 -13.50 7.56 2.73
C PHE A 269 -13.08 6.08 2.72
N LEU A 270 -13.09 5.40 3.87
CA LEU A 270 -12.84 3.96 3.93
C LEU A 270 -13.95 3.12 3.28
N VAL A 271 -15.11 3.70 2.94
CA VAL A 271 -16.31 2.97 2.48
C VAL A 271 -17.08 3.66 1.34
N ASP A 272 -16.62 4.80 0.83
CA ASP A 272 -17.37 5.57 -0.17
C ASP A 272 -17.22 5.04 -1.62
N GLY A 273 -16.21 4.19 -1.85
CA GLY A 273 -15.94 3.53 -3.13
C GLY A 273 -15.42 4.48 -4.21
N THR A 274 -14.88 5.63 -3.82
CA THR A 274 -14.39 6.66 -4.72
C THR A 274 -12.90 6.85 -4.48
N PHE A 275 -12.08 6.49 -5.45
CA PHE A 275 -10.64 6.78 -5.38
C PHE A 275 -10.38 8.29 -5.54
N THR A 276 -9.84 8.91 -4.52
CA THR A 276 -9.55 10.35 -4.40
C THR A 276 -8.15 10.59 -3.82
N THR A 277 -7.70 11.86 -3.83
CA THR A 277 -6.46 12.25 -3.16
C THR A 277 -6.47 11.93 -1.67
N ALA A 278 -7.64 11.95 -1.00
CA ALA A 278 -7.74 11.61 0.41
C ALA A 278 -7.37 10.15 0.70
N ASP A 279 -7.63 9.23 -0.25
CA ASP A 279 -7.21 7.84 -0.17
C ASP A 279 -5.70 7.71 -0.27
N ILE A 280 -5.07 8.50 -1.15
CA ILE A 280 -3.61 8.56 -1.29
C ILE A 280 -2.99 9.14 -0.01
N GLU A 281 -3.54 10.24 0.52
CA GLU A 281 -3.09 10.85 1.78
C GLU A 281 -3.13 9.85 2.95
N ALA A 282 -4.25 9.14 3.12
CA ALA A 282 -4.38 8.13 4.16
C ALA A 282 -3.46 6.91 3.91
N ALA A 283 -3.29 6.48 2.65
CA ALA A 283 -2.45 5.35 2.27
C ALA A 283 -0.98 5.52 2.70
N ALA A 284 -0.47 6.75 2.76
CA ALA A 284 0.91 7.01 3.20
C ALA A 284 1.18 6.46 4.61
N ALA A 285 0.28 6.73 5.56
CA ALA A 285 0.38 6.24 6.93
C ALA A 285 0.27 4.71 7.03
N PHE A 286 -0.60 4.10 6.22
CA PHE A 286 -0.78 2.66 6.18
C PHE A 286 0.44 1.94 5.59
N LEU A 287 1.05 2.50 4.54
CA LEU A 287 2.30 1.95 3.99
C LEU A 287 3.45 2.09 4.98
N ALA A 288 3.55 3.24 5.65
CA ALA A 288 4.54 3.50 6.70
C ALA A 288 4.48 2.49 7.85
N ALA A 289 3.27 2.07 8.24
CA ALA A 289 3.05 1.05 9.26
C ALA A 289 3.37 -0.38 8.78
N ALA A 290 3.26 -0.63 7.47
CA ALA A 290 3.54 -1.92 6.86
C ALA A 290 5.02 -2.19 6.63
N THR A 291 5.80 -1.15 6.29
CA THR A 291 7.22 -1.26 5.93
C THR A 291 8.13 -1.52 7.13
N ASP A 292 9.42 -1.73 6.88
CA ASP A 292 10.44 -1.87 7.92
C ASP A 292 10.55 -0.59 8.74
N LYS A 293 10.77 -0.73 10.06
CA LYS A 293 10.86 0.44 10.95
C LYS A 293 12.10 1.29 10.68
N THR A 294 13.14 0.70 10.13
CA THR A 294 14.46 1.29 9.95
C THR A 294 14.97 1.01 8.55
N GLY A 295 15.78 1.91 8.00
CA GLY A 295 16.34 1.75 6.65
C GLY A 295 16.00 2.95 5.78
N ALA A 296 16.54 2.94 4.56
CA ALA A 296 16.05 3.83 3.52
C ALA A 296 14.68 3.32 3.05
N PHE A 297 13.75 4.23 2.81
CA PHE A 297 12.47 3.94 2.20
C PHE A 297 12.39 4.75 0.92
N THR A 298 12.35 4.07 -0.22
CA THR A 298 12.54 4.69 -1.55
C THR A 298 11.30 4.60 -2.43
N SER A 299 11.17 5.49 -3.39
CA SER A 299 10.07 5.45 -4.37
C SER A 299 10.10 4.17 -5.22
N ASP A 300 11.27 3.59 -5.49
CA ASP A 300 11.38 2.29 -6.13
C ASP A 300 10.74 1.16 -5.30
N GLU A 301 10.93 1.15 -3.98
CA GLU A 301 10.28 0.16 -3.10
C GLU A 301 8.75 0.25 -3.23
N ILE A 302 8.20 1.48 -3.24
CA ILE A 302 6.77 1.72 -3.39
C ILE A 302 6.28 1.25 -4.76
N ALA A 303 6.94 1.68 -5.84
CA ALA A 303 6.54 1.31 -7.19
C ALA A 303 6.60 -0.21 -7.43
N TYR A 304 7.58 -0.90 -6.82
CA TYR A 304 7.67 -2.34 -6.88
C TYR A 304 6.60 -3.03 -6.05
N ILE A 305 6.36 -2.60 -4.81
CA ILE A 305 5.34 -3.24 -3.97
C ILE A 305 3.95 -3.05 -4.57
N ASP A 306 3.65 -1.90 -5.17
CA ASP A 306 2.39 -1.65 -5.87
C ASP A 306 2.21 -2.59 -7.06
N ALA A 307 3.27 -2.77 -7.86
CA ALA A 307 3.25 -3.71 -8.96
C ALA A 307 3.06 -5.17 -8.49
N PHE A 308 3.72 -5.58 -7.39
CA PHE A 308 3.58 -6.94 -6.84
C PHE A 308 2.19 -7.19 -6.26
N LEU A 309 1.59 -6.19 -5.63
CA LEU A 309 0.25 -6.26 -5.06
C LEU A 309 -0.85 -6.05 -6.10
N GLY A 310 -0.51 -5.72 -7.35
CA GLY A 310 -1.47 -5.52 -8.42
C GLY A 310 -2.26 -4.22 -8.29
N ILE A 311 -1.72 -3.22 -7.59
CA ILE A 311 -2.39 -1.93 -7.35
C ILE A 311 -2.31 -1.10 -8.62
N ASN A 312 -3.48 -0.86 -9.24
CA ASN A 312 -3.63 -0.07 -10.46
C ASN A 312 -2.57 -0.36 -11.52
N THR A 313 -2.33 -1.64 -11.82
CA THR A 313 -1.25 -2.03 -12.73
C THR A 313 -1.67 -2.06 -14.20
N THR A 314 -0.73 -1.76 -15.09
CA THR A 314 -0.82 -2.05 -16.53
C THR A 314 0.42 -2.81 -17.00
N THR A 315 0.35 -3.37 -18.21
CA THR A 315 1.47 -4.11 -18.82
C THR A 315 1.83 -3.49 -20.17
N SER A 316 3.12 -3.22 -20.36
CA SER A 316 3.71 -2.82 -21.65
C SER A 316 4.83 -3.78 -22.00
N GLY A 317 4.69 -4.50 -23.12
CA GLY A 317 5.59 -5.61 -23.45
C GLY A 317 5.52 -6.69 -22.37
N ASP A 318 6.67 -7.00 -21.77
CA ASP A 318 6.81 -7.97 -20.67
C ASP A 318 6.91 -7.29 -19.29
N VAL A 319 6.72 -5.97 -19.21
CA VAL A 319 6.86 -5.18 -17.97
C VAL A 319 5.49 -4.80 -17.43
N THR A 320 5.20 -5.17 -16.18
CA THR A 320 4.02 -4.76 -15.43
C THR A 320 4.40 -3.75 -14.37
N TYR A 321 3.66 -2.65 -14.27
CA TYR A 321 3.93 -1.54 -13.35
C TYR A 321 2.63 -0.86 -12.90
N SER A 322 2.67 -0.21 -11.75
CA SER A 322 1.55 0.61 -11.24
C SER A 322 1.44 1.93 -11.99
N VAL A 323 0.22 2.44 -12.17
CA VAL A 323 -0.10 3.71 -12.83
C VAL A 323 -0.96 4.62 -11.94
N ILE A 324 -0.67 4.65 -10.63
CA ILE A 324 -1.26 5.64 -9.72
C ILE A 324 -0.86 7.05 -10.19
N ASP A 325 -1.83 7.96 -10.20
CA ASP A 325 -1.62 9.37 -10.56
C ASP A 325 -1.42 10.20 -9.29
N TYR A 326 -0.20 10.67 -9.08
CA TYR A 326 0.17 11.52 -7.94
C TYR A 326 0.12 13.02 -8.27
N SER A 327 -0.30 13.40 -9.49
CA SER A 327 -0.24 14.80 -9.94
C SER A 327 -1.01 15.79 -9.07
N ASP A 328 -2.11 15.33 -8.45
CA ASP A 328 -2.92 16.12 -7.52
C ASP A 328 -2.54 15.92 -6.04
N PHE A 329 -1.56 15.06 -5.73
CA PHE A 329 -1.08 14.82 -4.37
C PHE A 329 -0.06 15.89 -3.95
N SER A 330 -0.18 16.39 -2.73
CA SER A 330 0.80 17.31 -2.15
C SER A 330 1.05 16.98 -0.69
N TYR A 331 2.29 17.09 -0.27
CA TYR A 331 2.69 16.87 1.10
C TYR A 331 3.50 18.05 1.63
N ASP A 332 3.15 18.51 2.82
CA ASP A 332 3.91 19.48 3.60
C ASP A 332 3.98 18.99 5.04
N ARG A 333 5.20 18.83 5.54
CA ARG A 333 5.46 18.26 6.86
C ARG A 333 4.94 19.17 7.96
N SER A 334 5.15 20.48 7.82
CA SER A 334 4.68 21.45 8.82
C SER A 334 3.16 21.48 8.89
N ASP A 335 2.46 21.46 7.75
CA ASP A 335 1.00 21.37 7.71
C ASP A 335 0.48 20.06 8.33
N THR A 336 1.26 18.98 8.24
CA THR A 336 0.89 17.67 8.78
C THR A 336 1.12 17.54 10.29
N TYR A 337 2.26 18.05 10.80
CA TYR A 337 2.72 17.75 12.15
C TYR A 337 2.83 18.95 13.11
N ASP A 338 2.77 20.19 12.63
CA ASP A 338 2.90 21.37 13.51
C ASP A 338 1.76 21.40 14.55
N GLY A 339 2.13 21.44 15.83
CA GLY A 339 1.21 21.40 16.95
C GLY A 339 0.58 20.03 17.24
N LEU A 340 0.96 18.97 16.50
CA LEU A 340 0.55 17.61 16.80
C LEU A 340 1.40 17.06 17.94
N THR A 341 0.76 16.49 18.96
CA THR A 341 1.44 16.02 20.16
C THR A 341 1.26 14.52 20.41
N ALA A 342 2.27 13.87 20.99
CA ALA A 342 2.17 12.50 21.49
C ALA A 342 2.65 12.38 22.95
N SER A 343 2.07 11.43 23.68
CA SER A 343 2.53 11.07 25.02
C SER A 343 3.61 10.00 24.92
N VAL A 344 4.78 10.26 25.49
CA VAL A 344 5.96 9.38 25.41
C VAL A 344 6.65 9.24 26.76
N LEU A 345 7.40 8.15 26.95
CA LEU A 345 8.29 7.98 28.10
C LEU A 345 9.62 8.72 27.89
N VAL A 346 9.91 9.64 28.79
CA VAL A 346 11.17 10.40 28.82
C VAL A 346 12.00 9.96 30.03
N GLU A 347 13.25 9.52 29.77
CA GLU A 347 14.23 9.23 30.82
C GLU A 347 14.70 10.54 31.49
N GLN A 348 14.67 10.55 32.81
CA GLN A 348 15.08 11.68 33.66
C GLN A 348 16.56 11.53 34.07
N ASP A 349 17.17 12.63 34.55
CA ASP A 349 18.57 12.65 35.01
C ASP A 349 18.89 11.60 36.11
N ASP A 350 17.88 11.13 36.84
CA ASP A 350 18.00 10.12 37.89
C ASP A 350 17.79 8.67 37.39
N GLY A 351 17.60 8.48 36.09
CA GLY A 351 17.34 7.19 35.43
C GLY A 351 15.91 6.69 35.59
N SER A 352 14.99 7.50 36.12
CA SER A 352 13.55 7.20 36.10
C SER A 352 12.92 7.59 34.76
N PHE A 353 11.75 7.02 34.45
CA PHE A 353 10.97 7.38 33.27
C PHE A 353 9.67 8.04 33.70
N VAL A 354 9.29 9.11 33.03
CA VAL A 354 8.01 9.80 33.23
C VAL A 354 7.32 10.01 31.90
N VAL A 355 5.99 10.04 31.93
CA VAL A 355 5.18 10.33 30.75
C VAL A 355 5.18 11.84 30.53
N GLU A 356 5.62 12.27 29.34
CA GLU A 356 5.57 13.65 28.89
C GLU A 356 4.82 13.75 27.57
N THR A 357 4.12 14.87 27.37
CA THR A 357 3.51 15.22 26.08
C THR A 357 4.51 16.06 25.30
N VAL A 358 4.91 15.57 24.14
CA VAL A 358 5.89 16.21 23.25
C VAL A 358 5.24 16.63 21.94
N ASP A 359 5.75 17.69 21.32
CA ASP A 359 5.39 18.11 19.97
C ASP A 359 6.14 17.25 18.95
N ILE A 360 5.42 16.64 18.01
CA ILE A 360 5.97 15.71 17.03
C ILE A 360 6.88 16.43 16.03
N TYR A 361 6.45 17.61 15.56
CA TYR A 361 7.21 18.37 14.58
C TYR A 361 8.58 18.79 15.12
N ASP A 362 8.60 19.32 16.34
CA ASP A 362 9.84 19.71 17.01
C ASP A 362 10.69 18.49 17.41
N THR A 363 10.09 17.41 17.91
CA THR A 363 10.83 16.30 18.51
C THR A 363 11.38 15.32 17.47
N VAL A 364 10.59 14.96 16.47
CA VAL A 364 10.97 13.99 15.42
C VAL A 364 11.78 14.68 14.32
N PHE A 365 11.34 15.86 13.90
CA PHE A 365 11.91 16.55 12.74
C PHE A 365 12.78 17.76 13.10
N GLY A 366 12.93 18.08 14.39
CA GLY A 366 13.74 19.21 14.84
C GLY A 366 13.18 20.57 14.38
N GLY A 367 11.87 20.64 14.11
CA GLY A 367 11.23 21.81 13.52
C GLY A 367 11.66 22.09 12.07
N THR A 368 12.20 21.09 11.38
CA THR A 368 12.66 21.20 9.99
C THR A 368 11.57 20.79 9.03
N ASP A 369 11.18 21.72 8.18
CA ASP A 369 10.15 21.49 7.18
C ASP A 369 10.67 20.71 5.96
N ALA A 370 9.76 20.00 5.30
CA ALA A 370 9.96 19.47 3.96
C ALA A 370 8.59 19.34 3.28
N SER A 371 8.58 19.60 1.98
CA SER A 371 7.37 19.59 1.18
C SER A 371 7.71 19.13 -0.23
N ASP A 372 6.81 18.39 -0.85
CA ASP A 372 6.87 18.04 -2.27
C ASP A 372 5.45 17.79 -2.80
N SER A 373 5.28 17.76 -4.12
CA SER A 373 3.95 17.61 -4.73
C SER A 373 4.02 17.02 -6.13
N GLY A 374 2.93 16.38 -6.55
CA GLY A 374 2.74 15.95 -7.93
C GLY A 374 3.50 14.69 -8.31
N SER A 375 4.10 13.98 -7.35
CA SER A 375 5.03 12.89 -7.61
C SER A 375 4.93 11.75 -6.58
N LEU A 376 5.40 10.57 -6.99
CA LEU A 376 5.64 9.43 -6.10
C LEU A 376 6.70 9.77 -5.05
N ASP A 377 7.66 10.65 -5.33
CA ASP A 377 8.64 11.10 -4.34
C ASP A 377 7.97 11.92 -3.22
N ALA A 378 6.96 12.73 -3.55
CA ALA A 378 6.15 13.43 -2.55
C ALA A 378 5.38 12.43 -1.67
N PHE A 379 4.79 11.39 -2.26
CA PHE A 379 4.13 10.33 -1.52
C PHE A 379 5.13 9.54 -0.65
N THR A 380 6.32 9.27 -1.17
CA THR A 380 7.41 8.61 -0.45
C THR A 380 7.85 9.43 0.75
N LEU A 381 8.00 10.74 0.60
CA LEU A 381 8.31 11.67 1.69
C LEU A 381 7.24 11.61 2.80
N ALA A 382 5.96 11.66 2.42
CA ALA A 382 4.85 11.57 3.38
C ALA A 382 4.87 10.25 4.17
N ALA A 383 5.09 9.13 3.48
CA ALA A 383 5.14 7.82 4.10
C ALA A 383 6.41 7.61 4.94
N ASP A 384 7.58 8.14 4.53
CA ASP A 384 8.81 8.07 5.31
C ASP A 384 8.74 8.91 6.58
N ASP A 385 8.14 10.11 6.51
CA ASP A 385 7.91 10.94 7.69
C ASP A 385 6.93 10.27 8.67
N ALA A 386 5.84 9.69 8.17
CA ALA A 386 4.93 8.89 8.99
C ALA A 386 5.65 7.70 9.64
N ARG A 387 6.55 7.03 8.91
CA ARG A 387 7.38 5.92 9.42
C ARG A 387 8.31 6.39 10.54
N ALA A 388 8.92 7.56 10.41
CA ALA A 388 9.76 8.16 11.46
C ALA A 388 8.95 8.46 12.73
N VAL A 389 7.72 8.97 12.59
CA VAL A 389 6.81 9.18 13.73
C VAL A 389 6.41 7.85 14.37
N ILE A 390 6.11 6.81 13.58
CA ILE A 390 5.81 5.46 14.08
C ILE A 390 6.97 4.88 14.86
N GLU A 391 8.20 5.03 14.36
CA GLU A 391 9.40 4.59 15.05
C GLU A 391 9.54 5.29 16.40
N PHE A 392 9.39 6.62 16.41
CA PHE A 392 9.48 7.44 17.62
C PHE A 392 8.45 7.03 18.69
N ILE A 393 7.16 6.99 18.34
CA ILE A 393 6.10 6.66 19.32
C ILE A 393 6.20 5.22 19.83
N HIS A 394 6.77 4.30 19.04
CA HIS A 394 7.01 2.93 19.49
C HIS A 394 8.24 2.81 20.40
N GLU A 395 9.32 3.51 20.09
CA GLU A 395 10.55 3.46 20.89
C GLU A 395 10.30 4.04 22.29
N TYR A 396 9.52 5.13 22.37
CA TYR A 396 9.18 5.80 23.63
C TYR A 396 7.75 5.52 24.11
N ALA A 397 7.19 4.37 23.74
CA ALA A 397 5.81 4.00 24.08
C ALA A 397 5.56 4.00 25.60
N VAL A 398 4.42 4.52 26.03
CA VAL A 398 3.95 4.44 27.42
C VAL A 398 3.36 3.05 27.67
N PRO A 399 3.86 2.27 28.64
CA PRO A 399 3.29 0.97 28.95
C PRO A 399 1.85 1.12 29.46
N GLU A 400 0.94 0.27 28.98
CA GLU A 400 -0.49 0.25 29.41
C GLU A 400 -0.67 0.15 30.94
N SER A 401 0.32 -0.34 31.68
CA SER A 401 0.27 -0.39 33.15
C SER A 401 0.50 0.97 33.85
N MET A 402 0.85 2.01 33.10
CA MET A 402 1.18 3.36 33.59
C MET A 402 0.20 4.45 33.15
N GLU A 403 -0.76 4.14 32.28
CA GLU A 403 -1.94 4.97 31.99
C GLU A 403 -3.00 4.81 33.10
#